data_AF-A0A842VVW6-F1
#
_entry.id   AF-A0A842VVW6-F1
#
_cell.length_a   1.000
_cell.length_b   1.000
_cell.length_c   1.000
_cell.angle_alpha   90.00
_cell.angle_beta   90.00
_cell.angle_gamma   90.00
#
_symmetry.space_group_name_H-M   'P 1'
#
loop_
_entity.id
_entity.type
_entity.pdbx_description
1 polymer ?
#
loop_
_entity_poly.entity_id
_entity_poly.type
_entity_poly.pdbx_seq_one_letter_code
_entity_poly.pdbx_strand_id
1 'polypeptide(L)'
;MKNITIVRKHNGDTSLDSFLIFPKKETFKILQVTDMHYHGMNFRDKKELKELRKFCEKSHVDFVINTGDMFGNRGIRRIKRIMSAFDRYIGSYCPWTFAWGNHDCENFRKRDFFRKFNKIEQFLEDLPNCYYIKTHKFFEEKIRNNNNQDQIEKVAFFDPMQRVVSWQKFDGFYGGNFLFKVQNTHNTAIAWNIFILNSRRWYSLPNVIVQWMQDQVSKQENQIPSLAFYHVPNLAYKRIWDRKIAHGIKRESVCYEKEDGRIHTMFKKLRVIKGCFVGHDHVNDYYGEIDGIVYGYGRKTGRRGYGSGTNVKEPVEVGKKIIQIGAKLITIYLDNDHALKNRWEHVTVFSDGLTWKTKKMITW
;
A
#
# COMPACT_ATOMS: atom_id res chain seq x y z
N MET A 1 -5.66 18.25 -17.88
CA MET A 1 -4.23 18.29 -17.49
C MET A 1 -4.06 17.56 -16.16
N LYS A 2 -2.96 16.85 -15.93
CA LYS A 2 -2.67 16.21 -14.63
C LYS A 2 -2.47 17.30 -13.55
N ASN A 3 -3.06 17.10 -12.37
CA ASN A 3 -2.99 18.04 -11.22
C ASN A 3 -1.64 18.00 -10.50
N ILE A 4 -0.80 17.01 -10.81
CA ILE A 4 0.50 16.80 -10.18
C ILE A 4 1.57 16.47 -11.23
N THR A 5 2.81 16.74 -10.86
CA THR A 5 4.01 16.24 -11.54
C THR A 5 4.75 15.32 -10.57
N ILE A 6 5.30 14.21 -11.07
CA ILE A 6 6.10 13.29 -10.24
C ILE A 6 7.43 13.07 -10.95
N VAL A 7 8.53 13.25 -10.21
CA VAL A 7 9.89 13.05 -10.70
C VAL A 7 10.56 11.98 -9.86
N ARG A 8 11.27 11.06 -10.50
CA ARG A 8 12.13 10.10 -9.81
C ARG A 8 13.43 10.79 -9.43
N LYS A 9 13.77 10.75 -8.14
CA LYS A 9 15.07 11.19 -7.62
C LYS A 9 15.96 9.95 -7.52
N HIS A 10 16.94 9.87 -8.41
CA HIS A 10 18.14 9.08 -8.19
C HIS A 10 19.03 9.92 -7.30
N ASN A 11 19.07 9.62 -6.01
CA ASN A 11 20.21 10.08 -5.23
C ASN A 11 21.37 9.14 -5.62
N GLY A 12 22.61 9.64 -5.75
CA GLY A 12 23.76 8.84 -6.22
C GLY A 12 24.01 7.55 -5.42
N ASP A 13 25.12 6.87 -5.70
CA ASP A 13 25.51 5.47 -5.37
C ASP A 13 25.27 4.92 -3.92
N THR A 14 24.68 5.70 -3.01
CA THR A 14 24.46 5.37 -1.60
C THR A 14 23.05 5.70 -1.07
N SER A 15 22.11 6.18 -1.89
CA SER A 15 20.74 6.42 -1.41
C SER A 15 19.62 6.05 -2.39
N LEU A 16 18.96 4.95 -2.03
CA LEU A 16 17.76 4.37 -2.63
C LEU A 16 16.78 5.39 -3.22
N ASP A 17 16.31 5.07 -4.42
CA ASP A 17 15.40 5.88 -5.23
C ASP A 17 14.14 6.29 -4.43
N SER A 18 13.76 7.56 -4.57
CA SER A 18 12.50 8.10 -4.07
C SER A 18 11.78 8.86 -5.18
N PHE A 19 10.51 9.13 -5.00
CA PHE A 19 9.75 9.99 -5.90
C PHE A 19 9.47 11.32 -5.22
N LEU A 20 9.60 12.42 -5.96
CA LEU A 20 9.18 13.74 -5.54
C LEU A 20 7.88 14.09 -6.28
N ILE A 21 6.82 14.36 -5.52
CA ILE A 21 5.51 14.77 -6.03
C ILE A 21 5.40 16.29 -5.86
N PHE A 22 5.00 16.96 -6.93
CA PHE A 22 4.71 18.39 -6.99
C PHE A 22 3.22 18.60 -7.26
N PRO A 23 2.39 18.78 -6.23
CA PRO A 23 1.00 19.15 -6.38
C PRO A 23 0.84 20.56 -6.94
N LYS A 24 -0.26 20.82 -7.65
CA LYS A 24 -0.65 22.19 -8.08
C LYS A 24 -1.67 22.84 -7.13
N LYS A 25 -2.11 22.13 -6.10
CA LYS A 25 -3.14 22.54 -5.15
C LYS A 25 -2.68 22.18 -3.74
N GLU A 26 -3.15 22.93 -2.75
CA GLU A 26 -2.85 22.70 -1.32
C GLU A 26 -3.55 21.46 -0.74
N THR A 27 -4.31 20.75 -1.56
CA THR A 27 -4.90 19.46 -1.22
C THR A 27 -4.41 18.41 -2.19
N PHE A 28 -4.06 17.24 -1.68
CA PHE A 28 -3.66 16.09 -2.49
C PHE A 28 -4.53 14.88 -2.12
N LYS A 29 -5.29 14.38 -3.09
CA LYS A 29 -6.27 13.30 -2.90
C LYS A 29 -5.73 11.96 -3.38
N ILE A 30 -5.66 11.02 -2.45
CA ILE A 30 -5.20 9.66 -2.67
C ILE A 30 -6.42 8.73 -2.61
N LEU A 31 -6.64 7.95 -3.67
CA LEU A 31 -7.59 6.85 -3.63
C LEU A 31 -6.86 5.54 -3.33
N GLN A 32 -7.06 5.02 -2.13
CA GLN A 32 -6.64 3.68 -1.76
C GLN A 32 -7.64 2.66 -2.30
N VAL A 33 -7.15 1.72 -3.10
CA VAL A 33 -7.88 0.53 -3.54
C VAL A 33 -7.17 -0.72 -3.05
N THR A 34 -7.91 -1.80 -2.84
CA THR A 34 -7.32 -3.04 -2.30
C THR A 34 -8.11 -4.26 -2.71
N ASP A 35 -7.46 -5.43 -2.69
CA ASP A 35 -8.11 -6.74 -2.83
C ASP A 35 -8.93 -6.84 -4.12
N MET A 36 -8.29 -6.47 -5.24
CA MET A 36 -8.88 -6.51 -6.57
C MET A 36 -9.06 -7.95 -7.08
N HIS A 37 -8.11 -8.83 -6.74
CA HIS A 37 -8.15 -10.28 -7.02
C HIS A 37 -8.36 -10.63 -8.50
N TYR A 38 -7.73 -9.90 -9.41
CA TYR A 38 -7.93 -10.11 -10.83
C TYR A 38 -7.29 -11.41 -11.35
N HIS A 39 -7.97 -12.08 -12.30
CA HIS A 39 -7.53 -13.34 -12.91
C HIS A 39 -7.21 -13.21 -14.40
N GLY A 40 -7.21 -11.97 -14.91
CA GLY A 40 -6.84 -11.69 -16.29
C GLY A 40 -7.70 -10.69 -17.06
N MET A 41 -8.57 -9.87 -16.46
CA MET A 41 -9.30 -8.80 -17.18
C MET A 41 -10.36 -9.27 -18.18
N ASN A 42 -11.45 -9.86 -17.68
CA ASN A 42 -12.64 -10.07 -18.49
C ASN A 42 -13.47 -8.78 -18.65
N PHE A 43 -14.61 -8.85 -19.34
CA PHE A 43 -15.49 -7.70 -19.56
C PHE A 43 -15.95 -7.03 -18.26
N ARG A 44 -16.28 -7.81 -17.22
CA ARG A 44 -16.73 -7.29 -15.92
C ARG A 44 -15.61 -6.56 -15.18
N ASP A 45 -14.39 -7.10 -15.22
CA ASP A 45 -13.20 -6.46 -14.63
C ASP A 45 -12.92 -5.12 -15.33
N LYS A 46 -13.03 -5.05 -16.67
CA LYS A 46 -12.88 -3.79 -17.42
C LYS A 46 -13.98 -2.78 -17.10
N LYS A 47 -15.23 -3.24 -16.89
CA LYS A 47 -16.34 -2.37 -16.48
C LYS A 47 -16.09 -1.76 -15.11
N GLU A 48 -15.59 -2.55 -14.16
CA GLU A 48 -15.18 -2.08 -12.83
C GLU A 48 -14.10 -0.98 -12.92
N LEU A 49 -13.05 -1.18 -13.72
CA LEU A 49 -12.01 -0.16 -13.92
C LEU A 49 -12.56 1.13 -14.54
N LYS A 50 -13.51 1.04 -15.48
CA LYS A 50 -14.18 2.22 -16.06
C LYS A 50 -15.01 2.98 -15.02
N GLU A 51 -15.70 2.26 -14.14
CA GLU A 51 -16.49 2.87 -13.06
C GLU A 51 -15.60 3.55 -12.03
N LEU A 52 -14.50 2.89 -11.65
CA LEU A 52 -13.49 3.45 -10.75
C LEU A 52 -12.83 4.70 -11.37
N ARG A 53 -12.50 4.67 -12.67
CA ARG A 53 -11.99 5.85 -13.39
C ARG A 53 -12.96 7.03 -13.31
N LYS A 54 -14.25 6.82 -13.60
CA LYS A 54 -15.27 7.88 -13.50
C LYS A 54 -15.34 8.49 -12.11
N PHE A 55 -15.13 7.68 -11.07
CA PHE A 55 -15.03 8.18 -9.71
C PHE A 55 -13.79 9.06 -9.50
N CYS A 56 -12.62 8.60 -9.97
CA CYS A 56 -11.40 9.38 -9.90
C CYS A 56 -11.55 10.76 -10.58
N GLU A 57 -12.18 10.78 -11.75
CA GLU A 57 -12.50 12.00 -12.50
C GLU A 57 -13.43 12.93 -11.71
N LYS A 58 -14.58 12.41 -11.25
CA LYS A 58 -15.58 13.19 -10.52
C LYS A 58 -15.09 13.73 -9.18
N SER A 59 -14.25 12.96 -8.48
CA SER A 59 -13.76 13.32 -7.14
C SER A 59 -12.45 14.08 -7.16
N HIS A 60 -11.89 14.29 -8.36
CA HIS A 60 -10.57 14.89 -8.59
C HIS A 60 -9.47 14.18 -7.80
N VAL A 61 -9.40 12.84 -7.93
CA VAL A 61 -8.32 12.04 -7.35
C VAL A 61 -7.00 12.39 -8.06
N ASP A 62 -5.95 12.60 -7.28
CA ASP A 62 -4.62 12.98 -7.77
C ASP A 62 -3.66 11.78 -7.86
N PHE A 63 -3.82 10.79 -6.97
CA PHE A 63 -2.99 9.60 -6.93
C PHE A 63 -3.79 8.36 -6.53
N VAL A 64 -3.50 7.21 -7.15
CA VAL A 64 -4.12 5.92 -6.78
C VAL A 64 -3.07 5.00 -6.17
N ILE A 65 -3.36 4.43 -5.01
CA ILE A 65 -2.51 3.44 -4.35
C ILE A 65 -3.28 2.14 -4.24
N ASN A 66 -2.78 1.06 -4.86
CA ASN A 66 -3.25 -0.27 -4.58
C ASN A 66 -2.47 -0.87 -3.40
N THR A 67 -3.13 -1.22 -2.29
CA THR A 67 -2.46 -1.74 -1.10
C THR A 67 -2.18 -3.24 -1.12
N GLY A 68 -2.44 -3.94 -2.22
CA GLY A 68 -2.13 -5.36 -2.38
C GLY A 68 -3.30 -6.19 -2.90
N ASP A 69 -2.98 -7.44 -3.20
CA ASP A 69 -3.85 -8.44 -3.81
C ASP A 69 -4.52 -7.90 -5.08
N MET A 70 -3.69 -7.32 -5.95
CA MET A 70 -4.10 -6.98 -7.30
C MET A 70 -4.49 -8.25 -8.08
N PHE A 71 -3.82 -9.36 -7.79
CA PHE A 71 -3.95 -10.64 -8.47
C PHE A 71 -4.57 -11.69 -7.55
N GLY A 72 -5.53 -12.45 -8.06
CA GLY A 72 -5.91 -13.72 -7.43
C GLY A 72 -4.96 -14.85 -7.81
N ASN A 73 -5.19 -16.06 -7.31
CA ASN A 73 -4.32 -17.24 -7.50
C ASN A 73 -3.90 -17.53 -8.96
N ARG A 74 -4.71 -17.17 -9.97
CA ARG A 74 -4.34 -17.34 -11.40
C ARG A 74 -3.88 -16.05 -12.08
N GLY A 75 -4.01 -14.91 -11.40
CA GLY A 75 -3.75 -13.57 -11.92
C GLY A 75 -2.29 -13.32 -12.22
N ILE A 76 -1.36 -13.86 -11.41
CA ILE A 76 0.07 -13.59 -11.58
C ILE A 76 0.61 -13.98 -12.96
N ARG A 77 0.07 -15.06 -13.55
CA ARG A 77 0.45 -15.55 -14.89
C ARG A 77 0.05 -14.57 -16.00
N ARG A 78 -0.77 -13.58 -15.67
CA ARG A 78 -1.34 -12.56 -16.55
C ARG A 78 -1.04 -11.14 -16.05
N ILE A 79 -0.01 -10.98 -15.21
CA ILE A 79 0.41 -9.70 -14.63
C ILE A 79 0.49 -8.57 -15.66
N LYS A 80 1.18 -8.80 -16.78
CA LYS A 80 1.29 -7.80 -17.85
C LYS A 80 -0.07 -7.34 -18.35
N ARG A 81 -0.99 -8.28 -18.58
CA ARG A 81 -2.34 -7.96 -19.08
C ARG A 81 -3.18 -7.18 -18.06
N ILE A 82 -3.07 -7.53 -16.78
CA ILE A 82 -3.82 -6.89 -15.69
C ILE A 82 -3.27 -5.49 -15.44
N MET A 83 -1.96 -5.35 -15.27
CA MET A 83 -1.32 -4.07 -14.98
C MET A 83 -1.39 -3.11 -16.17
N SER A 84 -1.22 -3.57 -17.42
CA SER A 84 -1.47 -2.72 -18.59
C SER A 84 -2.93 -2.28 -18.70
N ALA A 85 -3.90 -3.09 -18.26
CA ALA A 85 -5.29 -2.66 -18.23
C ALA A 85 -5.52 -1.62 -17.14
N PHE A 86 -4.99 -1.83 -15.93
CA PHE A 86 -5.07 -0.85 -14.84
C PHE A 86 -4.45 0.48 -15.25
N ASP A 87 -3.23 0.46 -15.80
CA ASP A 87 -2.53 1.64 -16.31
C ASP A 87 -3.32 2.34 -17.43
N ARG A 88 -3.89 1.57 -18.36
CA ARG A 88 -4.72 2.14 -19.43
C ARG A 88 -5.99 2.81 -18.90
N TYR A 89 -6.74 2.15 -18.01
CA TYR A 89 -8.05 2.64 -17.57
C TYR A 89 -7.93 3.71 -16.49
N ILE A 90 -7.10 3.49 -15.49
CA ILE A 90 -6.88 4.37 -14.34
C ILE A 90 -5.72 5.32 -14.59
N GLY A 91 -4.56 4.78 -14.97
CA GLY A 91 -3.31 5.51 -15.18
C GLY A 91 -3.41 6.66 -16.18
N SER A 92 -4.19 6.49 -17.25
CA SER A 92 -4.40 7.56 -18.25
C SER A 92 -5.12 8.80 -17.71
N TYR A 93 -5.77 8.72 -16.55
CA TYR A 93 -6.28 9.89 -15.82
C TYR A 93 -5.38 10.22 -14.63
N CYS A 94 -5.11 9.24 -13.78
CA CYS A 94 -4.45 9.43 -12.50
C CYS A 94 -3.21 8.53 -12.39
N PRO A 95 -2.02 9.09 -12.11
CA PRO A 95 -0.85 8.27 -11.79
C PRO A 95 -1.13 7.35 -10.60
N TRP A 96 -0.47 6.19 -10.60
CA TRP A 96 -0.76 5.15 -9.63
C TRP A 96 0.49 4.40 -9.20
N THR A 97 0.37 3.70 -8.08
CA THR A 97 1.39 2.79 -7.57
C THR A 97 0.73 1.60 -6.88
N PHE A 98 1.51 0.61 -6.50
CA PHE A 98 1.02 -0.58 -5.83
C PHE A 98 2.03 -1.16 -4.83
N ALA A 99 1.51 -1.76 -3.76
CA ALA A 99 2.22 -2.68 -2.89
C ALA A 99 1.85 -4.13 -3.24
N TRP A 100 2.73 -5.07 -2.94
CA TRP A 100 2.44 -6.49 -3.12
C TRP A 100 1.67 -7.06 -1.92
N GLY A 101 0.56 -7.72 -2.20
CA GLY A 101 -0.17 -8.54 -1.25
C GLY A 101 0.33 -9.98 -1.19
N ASN A 102 -0.26 -10.77 -0.30
CA ASN A 102 0.12 -12.18 -0.14
C ASN A 102 -0.25 -13.02 -1.37
N HIS A 103 -1.37 -12.75 -2.04
CA HIS A 103 -1.76 -13.51 -3.23
C HIS A 103 -0.91 -13.16 -4.45
N ASP A 104 -0.31 -11.98 -4.47
CA ASP A 104 0.50 -11.51 -5.58
C ASP A 104 1.84 -12.26 -5.70
N CYS A 105 2.34 -12.86 -4.62
CA CYS A 105 3.60 -13.63 -4.59
C CYS A 105 3.43 -15.16 -4.59
N GLU A 106 2.24 -15.70 -4.31
CA GLU A 106 1.98 -17.13 -4.06
C GLU A 106 2.35 -18.10 -5.19
N ASN A 107 2.35 -17.65 -6.44
CA ASN A 107 2.37 -18.54 -7.61
C ASN A 107 3.68 -18.51 -8.41
N PHE A 108 4.73 -17.96 -7.82
CA PHE A 108 6.06 -17.96 -8.40
C PHE A 108 6.80 -19.29 -8.13
N ARG A 109 7.27 -19.97 -9.20
CA ARG A 109 8.05 -21.22 -9.09
C ARG A 109 9.53 -20.94 -8.84
N LYS A 110 10.17 -21.79 -8.03
CA LYS A 110 11.53 -21.62 -7.47
C LYS A 110 12.64 -21.34 -8.48
N ARG A 111 12.67 -22.09 -9.58
CA ARG A 111 13.83 -22.16 -10.50
C ARG A 111 13.96 -20.99 -11.48
N ASP A 112 12.91 -20.18 -11.64
CA ASP A 112 12.86 -19.07 -12.59
C ASP A 112 12.51 -17.72 -11.92
N PHE A 113 12.34 -17.70 -10.60
CA PHE A 113 11.76 -16.56 -9.89
C PHE A 113 12.51 -15.27 -10.16
N PHE A 114 13.81 -15.21 -9.87
CA PHE A 114 14.61 -13.99 -10.03
C PHE A 114 14.53 -13.42 -11.45
N ARG A 115 14.79 -14.24 -12.47
CA ARG A 115 14.79 -13.80 -13.86
C ARG A 115 13.39 -13.36 -14.32
N LYS A 116 12.33 -14.08 -13.93
CA LYS A 116 10.96 -13.72 -14.31
C LYS A 116 10.46 -12.50 -13.52
N PHE A 117 10.78 -12.42 -12.24
CA PHE A 117 10.39 -11.33 -11.35
C PHE A 117 11.11 -10.03 -11.73
N ASN A 118 12.41 -10.07 -12.01
CA ASN A 118 13.14 -8.89 -12.51
C ASN A 118 12.52 -8.34 -13.81
N LYS A 119 12.11 -9.22 -14.74
CA LYS A 119 11.39 -8.81 -15.96
C LYS A 119 10.00 -8.23 -15.68
N ILE A 120 9.35 -8.67 -14.61
CA ILE A 120 8.06 -8.13 -14.16
C ILE A 120 8.27 -6.75 -13.54
N GLU A 121 9.23 -6.61 -12.63
CA GLU A 121 9.59 -5.33 -12.02
C GLU A 121 10.02 -4.30 -13.06
N GLN A 122 10.83 -4.70 -14.04
CA GLN A 122 11.18 -3.85 -15.18
C GLN A 122 9.93 -3.40 -15.93
N PHE A 123 9.05 -4.34 -16.29
CA PHE A 123 7.80 -4.00 -16.96
C PHE A 123 6.92 -3.03 -16.14
N LEU A 124 6.88 -3.16 -14.80
CA LEU A 124 6.13 -2.26 -13.93
C LEU A 124 6.75 -0.86 -13.87
N GLU A 125 8.07 -0.76 -13.86
CA GLU A 125 8.82 0.49 -13.92
C GLU A 125 8.68 1.18 -15.30
N ASP A 126 8.52 0.40 -16.37
CA ASP A 126 8.34 0.91 -17.74
C ASP A 126 6.91 1.35 -18.06
N LEU A 127 5.93 1.06 -17.19
CA LEU A 127 4.54 1.46 -17.41
C LEU A 127 4.40 2.99 -17.26
N PRO A 128 3.77 3.68 -18.22
CA PRO A 128 3.87 5.14 -18.34
C PRO A 128 3.20 5.92 -17.20
N ASN A 129 2.26 5.32 -16.47
CA ASN A 129 1.58 5.97 -15.34
C ASN A 129 1.76 5.22 -14.02
N CYS A 130 2.55 4.15 -13.99
CA CYS A 130 2.85 3.37 -12.80
C CYS A 130 4.18 3.83 -12.20
N TYR A 131 4.13 4.33 -10.97
CA TYR A 131 5.32 4.76 -10.24
C TYR A 131 5.78 3.61 -9.36
N TYR A 132 6.78 2.87 -9.84
CA TYR A 132 7.32 1.69 -9.19
C TYR A 132 8.85 1.74 -9.17
N ILE A 133 9.45 1.29 -8.07
CA ILE A 133 10.90 1.14 -7.94
C ILE A 133 11.21 -0.34 -7.74
N LYS A 134 12.09 -0.87 -8.60
CA LYS A 134 12.50 -2.27 -8.59
C LYS A 134 13.32 -2.61 -7.35
N THR A 135 13.18 -3.84 -6.89
CA THR A 135 13.81 -4.31 -5.65
C THR A 135 15.31 -4.50 -5.77
N HIS A 136 15.82 -5.01 -6.89
CA HIS A 136 17.22 -5.45 -6.98
C HIS A 136 18.24 -4.34 -6.71
N LYS A 137 17.92 -3.07 -7.01
CA LYS A 137 18.76 -1.93 -6.62
C LYS A 137 19.01 -1.86 -5.12
N PHE A 138 17.99 -2.21 -4.32
CA PHE A 138 18.11 -2.23 -2.86
C PHE A 138 19.14 -3.23 -2.34
N PHE A 139 19.23 -4.40 -2.98
CA PHE A 139 20.15 -5.45 -2.58
C PHE A 139 21.55 -5.25 -3.12
N GLU A 140 21.69 -4.88 -4.39
CA GLU A 140 23.01 -4.65 -5.00
C GLU A 140 23.79 -3.54 -4.28
N GLU A 141 23.12 -2.47 -3.82
CA GLU A 141 23.75 -1.37 -3.08
C GLU A 141 24.17 -1.75 -1.65
N LYS A 142 23.36 -2.53 -0.92
CA LYS A 142 23.75 -3.05 0.42
C LYS A 142 24.85 -4.11 0.34
N ILE A 143 24.92 -4.85 -0.76
CA ILE A 143 25.96 -5.84 -1.03
C ILE A 143 27.27 -5.16 -1.45
N ARG A 144 27.23 -4.15 -2.34
CA ARG A 144 28.43 -3.43 -2.81
C ARG A 144 29.11 -2.58 -1.75
N ASN A 145 28.34 -1.96 -0.85
CA ASN A 145 28.89 -1.12 0.22
C ASN A 145 29.49 -1.93 1.40
N ASN A 146 29.39 -3.26 1.36
CA ASN A 146 30.02 -4.16 2.32
C ASN A 146 31.04 -5.05 1.59
N ASN A 147 32.33 -4.72 1.68
CA ASN A 147 33.43 -5.55 1.15
C ASN A 147 33.57 -6.94 1.83
N ASN A 148 32.65 -7.30 2.71
CA ASN A 148 32.62 -8.62 3.35
C ASN A 148 31.56 -9.49 2.67
N GLN A 149 32.03 -10.47 1.92
CA GLN A 149 31.24 -11.59 1.40
C GLN A 149 30.39 -12.26 2.53
N ASP A 150 30.83 -12.14 3.79
CA ASP A 150 30.14 -12.57 5.02
C ASP A 150 28.86 -11.77 5.39
N GLN A 151 28.59 -10.60 4.81
CA GLN A 151 27.36 -9.85 5.09
C GLN A 151 26.20 -10.23 4.15
N ILE A 152 26.50 -10.82 2.99
CA ILE A 152 25.47 -11.36 2.08
C ILE A 152 24.71 -12.50 2.78
N GLU A 153 25.40 -13.25 3.63
CA GLU A 153 24.79 -14.27 4.50
C GLU A 153 23.98 -13.66 5.66
N LYS A 154 24.30 -12.44 6.13
CA LYS A 154 23.65 -11.77 7.29
C LYS A 154 22.39 -10.96 6.97
N VAL A 155 22.06 -10.74 5.69
CA VAL A 155 20.73 -10.24 5.28
C VAL A 155 19.71 -11.40 5.23
N ALA A 156 20.20 -12.64 5.23
CA ALA A 156 19.47 -13.79 5.75
C ALA A 156 19.69 -13.89 7.27
N PHE A 157 18.86 -14.68 7.96
CA PHE A 157 18.79 -14.91 9.42
C PHE A 157 17.79 -14.01 10.16
N PHE A 158 16.81 -14.56 10.89
CA PHE A 158 17.01 -15.59 11.93
C PHE A 158 16.27 -16.93 11.72
N ASP A 159 17.01 -18.03 11.90
CA ASP A 159 16.53 -19.30 12.49
C ASP A 159 17.46 -19.63 13.66
N PRO A 160 16.98 -19.85 14.89
CA PRO A 160 17.80 -20.39 15.96
C PRO A 160 18.14 -21.89 15.76
N MET A 161 17.50 -22.60 14.82
CA MET A 161 17.57 -24.07 14.71
C MET A 161 18.33 -24.62 13.48
N GLN A 162 19.23 -23.82 12.87
CA GLN A 162 20.21 -24.26 11.86
C GLN A 162 19.85 -25.50 11.00
N ARG A 163 19.01 -25.35 9.97
CA ARG A 163 18.99 -26.25 8.80
C ARG A 163 18.21 -25.60 7.64
N VAL A 164 18.93 -25.20 6.60
CA VAL A 164 18.43 -24.80 5.25
C VAL A 164 17.46 -23.61 5.23
N VAL A 165 17.82 -22.56 4.48
CA VAL A 165 16.94 -21.39 4.24
C VAL A 165 15.69 -21.87 3.49
N SER A 166 14.59 -22.06 4.23
CA SER A 166 13.29 -22.38 3.63
C SER A 166 12.78 -21.15 2.86
N TRP A 167 12.02 -21.39 1.78
CA TRP A 167 11.46 -20.35 0.91
C TRP A 167 10.68 -19.24 1.65
N GLN A 168 10.23 -19.51 2.87
CA GLN A 168 9.54 -18.56 3.74
C GLN A 168 10.43 -17.38 4.17
N LYS A 169 11.76 -17.51 4.12
CA LYS A 169 12.71 -16.46 4.54
C LYS A 169 13.21 -15.56 3.41
N PHE A 170 13.04 -16.01 2.16
CA PHE A 170 13.47 -15.30 0.95
C PHE A 170 12.43 -14.26 0.46
N ASP A 171 11.20 -14.33 0.97
CA ASP A 171 10.08 -13.45 0.63
C ASP A 171 10.20 -12.00 1.19
N GLY A 172 11.21 -11.74 2.02
CA GLY A 172 11.27 -10.55 2.89
C GLY A 172 11.49 -9.19 2.22
N PHE A 173 11.78 -9.13 0.92
CA PHE A 173 12.14 -7.85 0.30
C PHE A 173 11.73 -7.67 -1.18
N TYR A 174 11.43 -8.73 -1.93
CA TYR A 174 11.07 -8.64 -3.35
C TYR A 174 9.68 -8.03 -3.60
N GLY A 175 9.64 -6.85 -4.19
CA GLY A 175 8.44 -6.18 -4.65
C GLY A 175 8.45 -4.65 -4.59
N GLY A 176 9.59 -3.99 -4.43
CA GLY A 176 9.64 -2.52 -4.39
C GLY A 176 9.07 -1.93 -3.11
N ASN A 177 9.96 -1.49 -2.21
CA ASN A 177 9.61 -0.62 -1.08
C ASN A 177 10.14 0.75 -1.42
N PHE A 178 9.30 1.77 -1.38
CA PHE A 178 9.69 3.10 -1.84
C PHE A 178 8.91 4.21 -1.16
N LEU A 179 9.51 5.39 -1.25
CA LEU A 179 9.06 6.60 -0.58
C LEU A 179 8.69 7.64 -1.63
N PHE A 180 7.48 8.19 -1.52
CA PHE A 180 7.14 9.46 -2.16
C PHE A 180 7.27 10.58 -1.14
N LYS A 181 7.92 11.66 -1.56
CA LYS A 181 8.00 12.93 -0.85
C LYS A 181 7.07 13.90 -1.56
N VAL A 182 6.06 14.40 -0.88
CA VAL A 182 5.12 15.39 -1.41
C VAL A 182 5.61 16.76 -1.00
N GLN A 183 5.90 17.61 -1.97
CA GLN A 183 6.35 18.97 -1.74
C GLN A 183 5.16 19.90 -1.50
N ASN A 184 5.38 20.98 -0.75
CA ASN A 184 4.46 22.11 -0.70
C ASN A 184 4.28 22.77 -2.07
N THR A 185 3.16 23.47 -2.25
CA THR A 185 2.85 24.19 -3.51
C THR A 185 3.60 25.50 -3.65
N HIS A 186 3.97 26.14 -2.54
CA HIS A 186 4.53 27.50 -2.53
C HIS A 186 6.03 27.54 -2.19
N ASN A 187 6.62 26.43 -1.75
CA ASN A 187 8.05 26.34 -1.43
C ASN A 187 8.61 24.94 -1.72
N THR A 188 9.91 24.76 -1.48
CA THR A 188 10.64 23.51 -1.74
C THR A 188 10.60 22.52 -0.57
N ALA A 189 9.97 22.87 0.54
CA ALA A 189 9.90 22.00 1.71
C ALA A 189 8.99 20.79 1.45
N ILE A 190 9.36 19.65 2.04
CA ILE A 190 8.54 18.44 1.98
C ILE A 190 7.41 18.58 3.00
N ALA A 191 6.18 18.43 2.53
CA ALA A 191 4.97 18.49 3.32
C ALA A 191 4.63 17.12 3.94
N TRP A 192 4.75 16.06 3.14
CA TRP A 192 4.37 14.70 3.52
C TRP A 192 5.30 13.66 2.94
N ASN A 193 5.45 12.56 3.67
CA ASN A 193 5.97 11.31 3.14
C ASN A 193 4.83 10.30 2.94
N ILE A 194 4.93 9.51 1.88
CA ILE A 194 4.05 8.37 1.63
C ILE A 194 4.94 7.15 1.40
N PHE A 195 4.89 6.21 2.34
CA PHE A 195 5.60 4.94 2.27
C PHE A 195 4.73 3.88 1.62
N ILE A 196 5.25 3.25 0.57
CA ILE A 196 4.70 2.03 -0.01
C ILE A 196 5.56 0.87 0.46
N LEU A 197 4.96 -0.03 1.24
CA LEU A 197 5.66 -1.08 1.95
C LEU A 197 5.08 -2.44 1.59
N ASN A 198 5.97 -3.39 1.36
CA ASN A 198 5.58 -4.75 1.06
C ASN A 198 5.47 -5.57 2.33
N SER A 199 4.23 -5.95 2.62
CA SER A 199 3.93 -6.90 3.70
C SER A 199 3.84 -8.33 3.19
N ARG A 200 3.97 -9.31 4.10
CA ARG A 200 3.99 -10.74 3.83
C ARG A 200 3.16 -11.53 4.82
N ARG A 201 2.83 -12.76 4.41
CA ARG A 201 2.34 -13.77 5.35
C ARG A 201 3.33 -14.00 6.47
N TRP A 202 2.81 -14.41 7.62
CA TRP A 202 3.53 -14.70 8.86
C TRP A 202 4.29 -13.56 9.53
N TYR A 203 4.39 -12.37 8.92
CA TYR A 203 5.18 -11.27 9.49
C TYR A 203 4.57 -9.88 9.33
N SER A 204 3.49 -9.69 8.55
CA SER A 204 3.09 -8.36 8.08
C SER A 204 4.30 -7.66 7.43
N LEU A 205 4.80 -6.53 7.95
CA LEU A 205 6.01 -5.87 7.43
C LEU A 205 7.30 -6.50 7.98
N PRO A 206 8.16 -7.14 7.18
CA PRO A 206 9.42 -7.71 7.65
C PRO A 206 10.33 -6.70 8.39
N ASN A 207 11.15 -7.16 9.33
CA ASN A 207 12.04 -6.30 10.13
C ASN A 207 12.93 -5.39 9.28
N VAL A 208 13.48 -5.93 8.19
CA VAL A 208 14.31 -5.17 7.26
C VAL A 208 13.55 -4.03 6.57
N ILE A 209 12.24 -4.17 6.33
CA ILE A 209 11.41 -3.09 5.79
C ILE A 209 11.18 -2.01 6.84
N VAL A 210 10.90 -2.42 8.08
CA VAL A 210 10.71 -1.51 9.21
C VAL A 210 11.99 -0.73 9.51
N GLN A 211 13.16 -1.39 9.47
CA GLN A 211 14.48 -0.75 9.60
C GLN A 211 14.77 0.20 8.45
N TRP A 212 14.51 -0.21 7.20
CA TRP A 212 14.67 0.69 6.06
C TRP A 212 13.82 1.95 6.21
N MET A 213 12.57 1.81 6.63
CA MET A 213 11.69 2.96 6.87
C MET A 213 12.25 3.86 7.97
N GLN A 214 12.79 3.29 9.05
CA GLN A 214 13.51 4.05 10.08
C GLN A 214 14.71 4.82 9.48
N ASP A 215 15.51 4.18 8.63
CA ASP A 215 16.65 4.82 7.96
C ASP A 215 16.20 5.95 7.02
N GLN A 216 15.06 5.81 6.34
CA GLN A 216 14.52 6.88 5.49
C GLN A 216 14.01 8.07 6.31
N VAL A 217 13.48 7.83 7.51
CA VAL A 217 13.07 8.89 8.42
C VAL A 217 14.29 9.58 9.04
N SER A 218 15.32 8.84 9.45
CA SER A 218 16.52 9.43 10.07
C SER A 218 17.37 10.28 9.13
N LYS A 219 17.29 10.02 7.82
CA LYS A 219 17.96 10.81 6.77
C LYS A 219 17.29 12.16 6.49
N GLN A 220 16.16 12.46 7.13
CA GLN A 220 15.44 13.72 6.92
C GLN A 220 15.81 14.72 8.00
N GLU A 221 16.15 15.94 7.57
CA GLU A 221 16.51 17.04 8.48
C GLU A 221 15.34 17.45 9.38
N ASN A 222 14.12 17.31 8.88
CA ASN A 222 12.89 17.72 9.56
C ASN A 222 11.98 16.52 9.84
N GLN A 223 11.18 16.62 10.89
CA GLN A 223 10.10 15.66 11.14
C GLN A 223 8.97 15.88 10.13
N ILE A 224 8.92 15.02 9.11
CA ILE A 224 7.90 15.07 8.06
C ILE A 224 6.78 14.06 8.37
N PRO A 225 5.51 14.49 8.51
CA PRO A 225 4.41 13.57 8.74
C PRO A 225 4.29 12.58 7.60
N SER A 226 3.97 11.34 7.95
CA SER A 226 4.12 10.20 7.05
C SER A 226 2.88 9.31 7.08
N LEU A 227 2.44 8.85 5.90
CA LEU A 227 1.44 7.80 5.76
C LEU A 227 2.11 6.52 5.26
N ALA A 228 1.69 5.36 5.76
CA ALA A 228 2.19 4.06 5.34
C ALA A 228 1.09 3.20 4.72
N PHE A 229 1.39 2.59 3.57
CA PHE A 229 0.48 1.76 2.79
C PHE A 229 1.12 0.38 2.59
N TYR A 230 0.43 -0.68 3.01
CA TYR A 230 0.86 -2.07 2.89
C TYR A 230 -0.36 -3.00 2.91
N HIS A 231 -0.19 -4.31 2.76
CA HIS A 231 -1.34 -5.19 2.56
C HIS A 231 -1.86 -5.84 3.85
N VAL A 232 -0.97 -6.51 4.58
CA VAL A 232 -1.31 -7.37 5.71
C VAL A 232 -1.34 -6.54 7.00
N PRO A 233 -2.43 -6.53 7.77
CA PRO A 233 -2.53 -5.78 9.02
C PRO A 233 -1.47 -6.24 10.04
N ASN A 234 -1.17 -5.38 11.01
CA ASN A 234 -0.35 -5.72 12.18
C ASN A 234 -1.22 -5.84 13.44
N LEU A 235 -0.63 -6.21 14.59
CA LEU A 235 -1.35 -6.45 15.83
C LEU A 235 -2.13 -5.21 16.34
N ALA A 236 -1.73 -3.99 15.97
CA ALA A 236 -2.44 -2.77 16.36
C ALA A 236 -3.89 -2.76 15.86
N TYR A 237 -4.18 -3.32 14.67
CA TYR A 237 -5.54 -3.44 14.13
C TYR A 237 -6.45 -4.27 15.02
N LYS A 238 -5.93 -5.34 15.64
CA LYS A 238 -6.64 -6.12 16.64
C LYS A 238 -6.82 -5.31 17.92
N ARG A 239 -5.75 -4.65 18.40
CA ARG A 239 -5.75 -3.86 19.64
C ARG A 239 -6.78 -2.73 19.62
N ILE A 240 -6.89 -1.97 18.53
CA ILE A 240 -7.87 -0.87 18.45
C ILE A 240 -9.32 -1.39 18.51
N TRP A 241 -9.57 -2.58 17.95
CA TRP A 241 -10.88 -3.21 18.01
C TRP A 241 -11.19 -3.73 19.41
N ASP A 242 -10.27 -4.50 20.01
CA ASP A 242 -10.45 -5.07 21.35
C ASP A 242 -10.65 -3.98 22.42
N ARG A 243 -9.98 -2.82 22.26
CA ARG A 243 -10.09 -1.67 23.15
C ARG A 243 -11.35 -0.82 22.92
N LYS A 244 -12.20 -1.18 21.96
CA LYS A 244 -13.43 -0.42 21.61
C LYS A 244 -13.18 1.04 21.23
N ILE A 245 -12.03 1.31 20.61
CA ILE A 245 -11.66 2.64 20.07
C ILE A 245 -11.73 2.68 18.54
N ALA A 246 -12.11 1.57 17.91
CA ALA A 246 -12.30 1.48 16.48
C ALA A 246 -13.71 1.93 16.07
N HIS A 247 -13.79 2.63 14.94
CA HIS A 247 -15.02 3.03 14.28
C HIS A 247 -15.14 2.32 12.93
N GLY A 248 -16.27 1.64 12.71
CA GLY A 248 -16.59 0.99 11.43
C GLY A 248 -17.06 -0.44 11.61
N ILE A 249 -16.78 -1.27 10.61
CA ILE A 249 -17.35 -2.61 10.47
C ILE A 249 -16.24 -3.65 10.58
N LYS A 250 -16.38 -4.60 11.50
CA LYS A 250 -15.56 -5.83 11.55
C LYS A 250 -16.47 -7.04 11.36
N ARG A 251 -16.18 -7.86 10.35
CA ARG A 251 -16.93 -9.10 10.05
C ARG A 251 -16.06 -10.34 10.03
N GLU A 252 -14.76 -10.19 10.26
CA GLU A 252 -13.86 -11.31 10.44
C GLU A 252 -12.74 -10.99 11.42
N SER A 253 -12.02 -12.03 11.83
CA SER A 253 -10.83 -11.89 12.66
C SER A 253 -9.75 -11.12 11.91
N VAL A 254 -8.98 -10.32 12.64
CA VAL A 254 -7.81 -9.60 12.10
C VAL A 254 -6.73 -10.63 11.79
N CYS A 255 -6.34 -10.75 10.52
CA CYS A 255 -5.25 -11.63 10.13
C CYS A 255 -3.92 -10.87 10.18
N TYR A 256 -3.43 -10.60 11.40
CA TYR A 256 -2.15 -9.91 11.63
C TYR A 256 -0.93 -10.82 11.45
N GLU A 257 -1.13 -12.03 10.91
CA GLU A 257 -0.07 -12.94 10.48
C GLU A 257 0.99 -13.18 11.56
N LYS A 258 0.60 -13.39 12.83
CA LYS A 258 1.51 -13.61 13.98
C LYS A 258 2.48 -12.47 14.30
N GLU A 259 2.27 -11.28 13.76
CA GLU A 259 3.02 -10.09 14.18
C GLU A 259 2.85 -9.83 15.68
N ASP A 260 3.94 -9.47 16.36
CA ASP A 260 4.07 -9.43 17.82
C ASP A 260 3.91 -8.01 18.41
N GLY A 261 3.57 -7.03 17.58
CA GLY A 261 3.47 -5.62 17.93
C GLY A 261 4.73 -4.79 17.67
N ARG A 262 5.84 -5.39 17.20
CA ARG A 262 7.08 -4.68 16.85
C ARG A 262 6.88 -3.51 15.88
N ILE A 263 5.94 -3.63 14.93
CA ILE A 263 5.68 -2.58 13.93
C ILE A 263 5.12 -1.35 14.63
N HIS A 264 4.13 -1.52 15.50
CA HIS A 264 3.54 -0.41 16.24
C HIS A 264 4.57 0.23 17.18
N THR A 265 5.36 -0.57 17.90
CA THR A 265 6.43 -0.08 18.77
C THR A 265 7.42 0.81 18.00
N MET A 266 7.84 0.39 16.80
CA MET A 266 8.72 1.21 15.97
C MET A 266 8.02 2.47 15.47
N PHE A 267 6.80 2.37 14.93
CA PHE A 267 6.08 3.52 14.38
C PHE A 267 5.82 4.59 15.44
N LYS A 268 5.48 4.17 16.67
CA LYS A 268 5.37 5.05 17.82
C LYS A 268 6.69 5.77 18.12
N LYS A 269 7.82 5.04 18.10
CA LYS A 269 9.15 5.62 18.33
C LYS A 269 9.53 6.65 17.27
N LEU A 270 9.14 6.42 16.01
CA LEU A 270 9.42 7.35 14.90
C LEU A 270 8.64 8.68 15.04
N ARG A 271 7.48 8.69 15.69
CA ARG A 271 6.61 9.87 15.96
C ARG A 271 6.08 10.64 14.73
N VAL A 272 6.57 10.32 13.53
CA VAL A 272 6.19 10.95 12.27
C VAL A 272 5.07 10.21 11.54
N ILE A 273 4.79 8.95 11.90
CA ILE A 273 3.73 8.16 11.24
C ILE A 273 2.38 8.62 11.76
N LYS A 274 1.50 9.08 10.86
CA LYS A 274 0.17 9.59 11.20
C LYS A 274 -0.95 8.61 10.85
N GLY A 275 -0.75 7.80 9.81
CA GLY A 275 -1.75 6.85 9.36
C GLY A 275 -1.13 5.62 8.68
N CYS A 276 -1.74 4.46 8.91
CA CYS A 276 -1.42 3.18 8.29
C CYS A 276 -2.66 2.64 7.60
N PHE A 277 -2.53 2.26 6.33
CA PHE A 277 -3.64 1.77 5.52
C PHE A 277 -3.34 0.42 4.93
N VAL A 278 -4.25 -0.54 5.18
CA VAL A 278 -4.07 -1.96 4.83
C VAL A 278 -5.21 -2.54 4.01
N GLY A 279 -5.10 -3.79 3.57
CA GLY A 279 -6.14 -4.56 2.90
C GLY A 279 -6.38 -5.90 3.60
N HIS A 280 -6.33 -6.98 2.83
CA HIS A 280 -6.20 -8.38 3.25
C HIS A 280 -7.45 -9.02 3.90
N ASP A 281 -8.01 -8.39 4.93
CA ASP A 281 -9.25 -8.84 5.55
C ASP A 281 -10.44 -8.19 4.81
N HIS A 282 -11.01 -8.94 3.86
CA HIS A 282 -11.93 -8.42 2.84
C HIS A 282 -13.22 -7.82 3.39
N VAL A 283 -13.69 -8.25 4.56
CA VAL A 283 -14.95 -7.80 5.16
C VAL A 283 -14.76 -6.96 6.42
N ASN A 284 -13.53 -6.49 6.66
CA ASN A 284 -13.24 -5.45 7.65
C ASN A 284 -13.10 -4.09 6.94
N ASP A 285 -13.77 -3.08 7.48
CA ASP A 285 -13.56 -1.67 7.14
C ASP A 285 -13.82 -0.83 8.38
N TYR A 286 -12.79 -0.71 9.20
CA TYR A 286 -12.78 0.13 10.39
C TYR A 286 -11.44 0.85 10.51
N TYR A 287 -11.41 1.87 11.34
CA TYR A 287 -10.19 2.57 11.72
C TYR A 287 -10.23 2.95 13.19
N GLY A 288 -9.08 3.20 13.79
CA GLY A 288 -8.97 3.70 15.16
C GLY A 288 -7.59 4.31 15.37
N GLU A 289 -7.50 5.23 16.33
CA GLU A 289 -6.27 5.92 16.65
C GLU A 289 -5.71 5.43 17.99
N ILE A 290 -4.43 5.09 18.00
CA ILE A 290 -3.69 4.75 19.22
C ILE A 290 -2.29 5.36 19.14
N ASP A 291 -1.86 6.03 20.21
CA ASP A 291 -0.55 6.69 20.30
C ASP A 291 -0.28 7.70 19.16
N GLY A 292 -1.31 8.41 18.68
CA GLY A 292 -1.21 9.40 17.60
C GLY A 292 -1.10 8.80 16.19
N ILE A 293 -1.34 7.50 16.03
CA ILE A 293 -1.30 6.77 14.75
C ILE A 293 -2.67 6.19 14.45
N VAL A 294 -3.24 6.55 13.30
CA VAL A 294 -4.46 5.92 12.79
C VAL A 294 -4.11 4.61 12.10
N TYR A 295 -4.79 3.53 12.49
CA TYR A 295 -4.75 2.24 11.78
C TYR A 295 -6.09 2.02 11.09
N GLY A 296 -6.13 2.11 9.76
CA GLY A 296 -7.34 2.01 8.95
C GLY A 296 -7.31 0.86 7.94
N TYR A 297 -8.37 0.05 7.91
CA TYR A 297 -8.56 -0.97 6.87
C TYR A 297 -9.07 -0.35 5.59
N GLY A 298 -8.39 -0.56 4.47
CA GLY A 298 -8.90 -0.32 3.13
C GLY A 298 -10.21 -1.05 2.90
N ARG A 299 -11.19 -0.36 2.32
CA ARG A 299 -12.42 -1.03 1.89
C ARG A 299 -12.10 -1.88 0.67
N LYS A 300 -12.44 -3.17 0.71
CA LYS A 300 -12.35 -4.07 -0.45
C LYS A 300 -12.96 -3.43 -1.70
N THR A 301 -12.17 -3.32 -2.76
CA THR A 301 -12.54 -2.64 -4.00
C THR A 301 -12.98 -3.61 -5.09
N GLY A 302 -12.26 -4.74 -5.25
CA GLY A 302 -12.56 -5.69 -6.31
C GLY A 302 -13.85 -6.48 -6.10
N ARG A 303 -14.55 -6.77 -7.18
CA ARG A 303 -15.67 -7.73 -7.19
C ARG A 303 -15.23 -9.18 -7.02
N ARG A 304 -13.95 -9.49 -7.24
CA ARG A 304 -13.39 -10.85 -7.11
C ARG A 304 -12.87 -11.12 -5.70
N GLY A 305 -12.53 -12.39 -5.43
CA GLY A 305 -12.27 -12.85 -4.07
C GLY A 305 -13.57 -13.00 -3.29
N TYR A 306 -13.48 -13.36 -2.00
CA TYR A 306 -14.66 -13.47 -1.14
C TYR A 306 -15.11 -12.10 -0.62
N GLY A 307 -16.34 -12.03 -0.09
CA GLY A 307 -16.79 -10.87 0.70
C GLY A 307 -17.30 -9.66 -0.08
N SER A 308 -17.31 -9.68 -1.41
CA SER A 308 -17.79 -8.57 -2.23
C SER A 308 -19.32 -8.58 -2.41
N GLY A 309 -19.95 -7.42 -2.25
CA GLY A 309 -21.32 -7.17 -2.70
C GLY A 309 -21.48 -5.73 -3.22
N THR A 310 -22.29 -5.51 -4.26
CA THR A 310 -22.47 -4.17 -4.85
C THR A 310 -23.64 -3.39 -4.27
N ASN A 311 -24.60 -4.08 -3.64
CA ASN A 311 -25.84 -3.50 -3.10
C ASN A 311 -26.16 -4.04 -1.71
N VAL A 312 -25.14 -4.18 -0.87
CA VAL A 312 -25.30 -4.62 0.51
C VAL A 312 -25.96 -3.50 1.30
N LYS A 313 -27.18 -3.75 1.80
CA LYS A 313 -27.87 -2.85 2.74
C LYS A 313 -27.49 -3.26 4.17
N GLU A 314 -27.23 -2.28 5.00
CA GLU A 314 -26.91 -2.47 6.41
C GLU A 314 -28.18 -2.29 7.27
N PRO A 315 -28.35 -3.05 8.37
CA PRO A 315 -27.42 -4.05 8.90
C PRO A 315 -27.45 -5.38 8.14
N VAL A 316 -26.28 -6.00 7.96
CA VAL A 316 -26.17 -7.36 7.41
C VAL A 316 -26.42 -8.41 8.50
N GLU A 317 -27.05 -9.52 8.11
CA GLU A 317 -27.31 -10.68 8.98
C GLU A 317 -26.03 -11.20 9.66
N VAL A 318 -26.16 -11.57 10.94
CA VAL A 318 -25.08 -12.10 11.76
C VAL A 318 -24.42 -13.31 11.07
N GLY A 319 -23.09 -13.34 11.04
CA GLY A 319 -22.32 -14.43 10.42
C GLY A 319 -22.08 -14.30 8.92
N LYS A 320 -22.78 -13.39 8.20
CA LYS A 320 -22.50 -13.17 6.78
C LYS A 320 -21.22 -12.36 6.57
N LYS A 321 -20.22 -12.99 5.95
CA LYS A 321 -19.00 -12.33 5.47
C LYS A 321 -19.22 -11.68 4.11
N ILE A 322 -19.97 -10.59 4.08
CA ILE A 322 -20.19 -9.78 2.87
C ILE A 322 -20.11 -8.30 3.23
N ILE A 323 -19.59 -7.46 2.35
CA ILE A 323 -19.53 -6.02 2.54
C ILE A 323 -19.81 -5.28 1.23
N GLN A 324 -20.40 -4.09 1.29
CA GLN A 324 -20.51 -3.24 0.10
C GLN A 324 -19.10 -2.88 -0.37
N ILE A 325 -18.76 -3.21 -1.63
CA ILE A 325 -17.45 -2.88 -2.20
C ILE A 325 -17.28 -1.36 -2.28
N GLY A 326 -16.04 -0.93 -2.14
CA GLY A 326 -15.70 0.46 -2.04
C GLY A 326 -14.19 0.70 -2.06
N ALA A 327 -13.79 1.87 -1.61
CA ALA A 327 -12.40 2.31 -1.57
C ALA A 327 -12.26 3.34 -0.45
N LYS A 328 -11.04 3.79 -0.19
CA LYS A 328 -10.78 4.85 0.79
C LYS A 328 -10.21 6.07 0.09
N LEU A 329 -10.92 7.19 0.18
CA LEU A 329 -10.44 8.47 -0.30
C LEU A 329 -9.77 9.19 0.86
N ILE A 330 -8.48 9.43 0.74
CA ILE A 330 -7.63 10.08 1.73
C ILE A 330 -7.24 11.44 1.16
N THR A 331 -7.46 12.50 1.92
CA THR A 331 -7.04 13.86 1.55
C THR A 331 -5.95 14.30 2.50
N ILE A 332 -4.77 14.63 2.00
CA ILE A 332 -3.74 15.33 2.76
C ILE A 332 -3.76 16.82 2.40
N TYR A 333 -3.54 17.66 3.40
CA TYR A 333 -3.47 19.11 3.24
C TYR A 333 -2.01 19.54 3.38
N LEU A 334 -1.61 20.48 2.52
CA LEU A 334 -0.26 21.00 2.43
C LEU A 334 -0.27 22.41 3.07
N ASP A 335 0.09 22.48 4.34
CA ASP A 335 0.29 23.72 5.10
C ASP A 335 1.70 24.25 4.82
N ASN A 336 1.76 25.56 4.56
CA ASN A 336 2.91 26.22 3.96
C ASN A 336 3.99 26.60 4.98
N ASP A 337 3.66 26.64 6.27
CA ASP A 337 4.56 27.13 7.31
C ASP A 337 5.41 26.01 7.94
N HIS A 338 4.80 24.89 8.33
CA HIS A 338 5.51 23.77 8.95
C HIS A 338 4.82 22.42 8.72
N ALA A 339 5.58 21.43 8.26
CA ALA A 339 5.07 20.09 7.93
C ALA A 339 4.31 19.41 9.09
N LEU A 340 4.70 19.64 10.35
CA LEU A 340 4.02 19.05 11.51
C LEU A 340 2.59 19.57 11.76
N LYS A 341 2.22 20.73 11.18
CA LYS A 341 0.86 21.28 11.23
C LYS A 341 -0.06 20.69 10.16
N ASN A 342 0.50 19.96 9.20
CA ASN A 342 -0.28 19.36 8.13
C ASN A 342 -1.32 18.40 8.68
N ARG A 343 -2.55 18.57 8.21
CA ARG A 343 -3.69 17.72 8.54
C ARG A 343 -3.99 16.77 7.40
N TRP A 344 -4.78 15.74 7.71
CA TRP A 344 -5.28 14.80 6.73
C TRP A 344 -6.62 14.23 7.20
N GLU A 345 -7.41 13.72 6.27
CA GLU A 345 -8.68 13.05 6.55
C GLU A 345 -8.85 11.84 5.63
N HIS A 346 -9.73 10.93 6.00
CA HIS A 346 -10.12 9.83 5.13
C HIS A 346 -11.61 9.54 5.22
N VAL A 347 -12.19 9.11 4.10
CA VAL A 347 -13.58 8.68 4.00
C VAL A 347 -13.68 7.39 3.19
N THR A 348 -14.57 6.48 3.59
CA THR A 348 -14.92 5.34 2.75
C THR A 348 -15.88 5.82 1.65
N VAL A 349 -15.58 5.41 0.42
CA VAL A 349 -16.43 5.64 -0.75
C VAL A 349 -16.97 4.30 -1.23
N PHE A 350 -18.22 4.28 -1.66
CA PHE A 350 -18.93 3.04 -1.96
C PHE A 350 -19.30 2.97 -3.42
N SER A 351 -19.21 1.78 -4.01
CA SER A 351 -19.81 1.51 -5.31
C SER A 351 -21.19 0.90 -5.14
N ASP A 352 -22.18 1.41 -5.88
CA ASP A 352 -23.49 0.77 -6.04
C ASP A 352 -23.52 -0.19 -7.26
N GLY A 353 -22.35 -0.48 -7.83
CA GLY A 353 -22.20 -1.31 -9.02
C GLY A 353 -22.42 -0.57 -10.35
N LEU A 354 -22.78 0.71 -10.32
CA LEU A 354 -22.93 1.58 -11.50
C LEU A 354 -22.14 2.89 -11.37
N THR A 355 -22.07 3.41 -10.14
CA THR A 355 -21.42 4.65 -9.75
C THR A 355 -20.69 4.47 -8.43
N TRP A 356 -19.94 5.49 -8.05
CA TRP A 356 -19.28 5.58 -6.76
C TRP A 356 -19.76 6.85 -6.06
N LYS A 357 -20.08 6.76 -4.77
CA LYS A 357 -20.55 7.88 -3.95
C LYS A 357 -19.81 7.91 -2.62
N THR A 358 -19.50 9.10 -2.15
CA THR A 358 -19.13 9.33 -0.75
C THR A 358 -20.37 9.10 0.12
N LYS A 359 -20.25 8.27 1.15
CA LYS A 359 -21.21 8.22 2.25
C LYS A 359 -20.43 8.30 3.54
N LYS A 360 -20.94 9.06 4.52
CA LYS A 360 -20.45 8.92 5.89
C LYS A 360 -20.75 7.49 6.34
N MET A 361 -19.74 6.83 6.91
CA MET A 361 -19.94 5.55 7.56
C MET A 361 -20.96 5.77 8.68
N ILE A 362 -22.06 5.03 8.66
CA ILE A 362 -22.98 4.99 9.81
C ILE A 362 -22.20 4.26 10.91
N THR A 363 -21.77 5.02 11.92
CA THR A 363 -21.23 4.48 13.16
C THR A 363 -22.39 3.91 13.97
N TRP A 364 -22.29 2.65 14.39
CA TRP A 364 -23.21 2.01 15.33
C TRP A 364 -22.69 2.15 16.75
#